data_AF-A0A660XX99-F1
#
_entry.id   AF-A0A660XX99-F1
#
_cell.length_a   1.000
_cell.length_b   1.000
_cell.length_c   1.000
_cell.angle_alpha   90.00
_cell.angle_beta   90.00
_cell.angle_gamma   90.00
#
_symmetry.space_group_name_H-M   'P 1'
#
loop_
_entity.id
_entity.type
_entity.pdbx_description
1 polymer ?
#
loop_
_entity_poly.entity_id
_entity_poly.type
_entity_poly.pdbx_seq_one_letter_code
_entity_poly.pdbx_strand_id
1 'polypeptide(L)'
;MGESFFDREEKKTGHTEIPSLDDSAGQKSGDSTFDKDRALIASVLSYIPFLCLIPLLQMRDNEQARFHSRQGLILFLIELLAVLFLIPGLSSMIWKTVIILALGTSVAGIIFGIQGKKYKLPLIGDIAEKMKL
;
A
#
# COMPACT_ATOMS: atom_id res chain seq x y z
N MET A 1 -77.31 48.36 -0.48
CA MET A 1 -76.75 48.01 -1.80
C MET A 1 -75.66 49.03 -2.04
N GLY A 2 -74.37 48.76 -1.78
CA GLY A 2 -73.57 47.57 -2.11
C GLY A 2 -72.53 48.04 -3.12
N GLU A 3 -71.26 47.63 -2.96
CA GLU A 3 -70.03 48.18 -3.57
C GLU A 3 -69.49 49.40 -2.79
N SER A 4 -68.24 49.43 -2.32
CA SER A 4 -67.03 49.08 -3.04
C SER A 4 -65.99 48.37 -2.16
N PHE A 5 -65.64 47.16 -2.60
CA PHE A 5 -64.60 46.28 -2.05
C PHE A 5 -63.18 46.72 -2.45
N PHE A 6 -62.96 48.01 -2.71
CA PHE A 6 -61.79 48.51 -3.43
C PHE A 6 -61.30 49.84 -2.86
N ASP A 7 -60.86 49.84 -1.61
CA ASP A 7 -59.77 50.73 -1.18
C ASP A 7 -59.36 50.40 0.26
N ARG A 8 -58.04 50.29 0.48
CA ARG A 8 -57.36 50.11 1.78
C ARG A 8 -57.09 48.66 2.20
N GLU A 9 -55.96 48.13 1.74
CA GLU A 9 -54.81 47.85 2.62
C GLU A 9 -53.52 47.69 1.78
N GLU A 10 -52.98 48.82 1.29
CA GLU A 10 -51.53 48.93 1.09
C GLU A 10 -50.85 49.01 2.46
N LYS A 11 -50.31 47.90 2.97
CA LYS A 11 -49.03 47.90 3.71
C LYS A 11 -48.56 46.47 4.02
N LYS A 12 -47.66 45.93 3.18
CA LYS A 12 -46.47 45.22 3.67
C LYS A 12 -45.45 45.04 2.53
N THR A 13 -44.44 45.89 2.64
CA THR A 13 -43.10 45.81 2.10
C THR A 13 -42.53 44.38 2.07
N GLY A 14 -41.91 44.02 0.95
CA GLY A 14 -41.03 42.85 0.87
C GLY A 14 -40.63 42.62 -0.58
N HIS A 15 -39.40 42.99 -0.91
CA HIS A 15 -38.73 42.71 -2.17
C HIS A 15 -39.04 41.28 -2.68
N THR A 16 -39.69 41.17 -3.84
CA THR A 16 -39.56 39.96 -4.66
C THR A 16 -38.25 40.07 -5.42
N GLU A 17 -37.14 39.76 -4.74
CA GLU A 17 -35.91 39.44 -5.45
C GLU A 17 -36.19 38.22 -6.32
N ILE A 18 -35.97 38.40 -7.63
CA ILE A 18 -35.82 37.32 -8.60
C ILE A 18 -34.81 36.35 -7.98
N PRO A 19 -35.11 35.04 -7.86
CA PRO A 19 -34.11 34.07 -7.43
C PRO A 19 -32.89 34.26 -8.33
N SER A 20 -31.80 34.76 -7.75
CA SER A 20 -30.50 34.73 -8.37
C SER A 20 -30.27 33.29 -8.80
N LEU A 21 -29.91 33.12 -10.07
CA LEU A 21 -29.34 31.87 -10.58
C LEU A 21 -28.05 31.64 -9.76
N ASP A 22 -28.21 31.06 -8.57
CA ASP A 22 -27.15 30.51 -7.76
C ASP A 22 -26.52 29.40 -8.60
N ASP A 23 -25.48 29.76 -9.35
CA ASP A 23 -24.12 29.19 -9.44
C ASP A 23 -23.88 27.72 -9.01
N SER A 24 -24.90 26.88 -9.02
CA SER A 24 -24.89 25.54 -8.44
C SER A 24 -25.09 24.42 -9.45
N ALA A 25 -25.10 24.70 -10.76
CA ALA A 25 -25.34 23.69 -11.78
C ALA A 25 -24.44 23.83 -13.01
N GLY A 26 -23.14 23.62 -12.87
CA GLY A 26 -22.28 23.52 -14.03
C GLY A 26 -20.80 23.35 -13.73
N GLN A 27 -20.40 22.11 -13.41
CA GLN A 27 -19.03 21.54 -13.41
C GLN A 27 -18.70 20.88 -12.07
N LYS A 28 -18.79 19.54 -11.99
CA LYS A 28 -18.08 18.70 -10.99
C LYS A 28 -18.24 17.18 -11.19
N SER A 29 -19.22 16.72 -11.97
CA SER A 29 -19.46 15.28 -12.17
C SER A 29 -18.46 14.61 -13.13
N GLY A 30 -18.05 15.30 -14.20
CA GLY A 30 -17.08 14.76 -15.16
C GLY A 30 -15.68 14.60 -14.56
N ASP A 31 -15.14 15.67 -14.00
CA ASP A 31 -13.78 15.75 -13.45
C ASP A 31 -13.52 14.71 -12.34
N SER A 32 -14.48 14.58 -11.41
CA SER A 32 -14.38 13.61 -10.31
C SER A 32 -14.52 12.15 -10.74
N THR A 33 -15.13 11.86 -11.89
CA THR A 33 -15.21 10.49 -12.42
C THR A 33 -13.91 10.10 -13.11
N PHE A 34 -13.36 11.00 -13.95
CA PHE A 34 -12.07 10.77 -14.61
C PHE A 34 -10.92 10.57 -13.60
N ASP A 35 -10.87 11.35 -12.53
CA ASP A 35 -9.84 11.18 -11.49
C ASP A 35 -9.95 9.84 -10.75
N LYS A 36 -11.18 9.36 -10.53
CA LYS A 36 -11.41 8.02 -9.96
C LYS A 36 -10.92 6.94 -10.92
N ASP A 37 -11.24 7.03 -12.20
CA ASP A 37 -10.82 6.03 -13.19
C ASP A 37 -9.30 5.97 -13.29
N ARG A 38 -8.62 7.13 -13.26
CA ARG A 38 -7.15 7.20 -13.23
C ARG A 38 -6.58 6.53 -11.97
N ALA A 39 -7.17 6.80 -10.81
CA ALA A 39 -6.76 6.19 -9.55
C ALA A 39 -6.94 4.67 -9.57
N LEU A 40 -8.05 4.18 -10.14
CA LEU A 40 -8.35 2.76 -10.30
C LEU A 40 -7.34 2.07 -11.23
N ILE A 41 -7.10 2.64 -12.42
CA ILE A 41 -6.13 2.10 -13.38
C ILE A 41 -4.75 2.03 -12.74
N ALA A 42 -4.31 3.10 -12.07
CA ALA A 42 -3.03 3.15 -11.38
C ALA A 42 -2.92 2.11 -10.25
N SER A 43 -4.01 1.88 -9.54
CA SER A 43 -4.07 0.87 -8.49
C SER A 43 -3.89 -0.54 -9.07
N VAL A 44 -4.49 -0.84 -10.23
CA VAL A 44 -4.30 -2.12 -10.92
C VAL A 44 -2.86 -2.26 -11.45
N LEU A 45 -2.36 -1.22 -12.14
CA LEU A 45 -1.01 -1.19 -12.69
C LEU A 45 0.07 -1.35 -11.61
N SER A 46 -0.22 -0.89 -10.40
CA SER A 46 0.67 -1.04 -9.24
C SER A 46 1.01 -2.50 -8.94
N TYR A 47 0.14 -3.46 -9.25
CA TYR A 47 0.37 -4.88 -8.97
C TYR A 47 0.99 -5.65 -10.13
N ILE A 48 1.25 -4.98 -11.26
CA ILE A 48 1.93 -5.59 -12.39
C ILE A 48 3.44 -5.35 -12.23
N PRO A 49 4.29 -6.39 -12.27
CA PRO A 49 5.73 -6.25 -12.14
C PRO A 49 6.31 -5.26 -13.16
N PHE A 50 7.33 -4.49 -12.76
CA PHE A 50 7.91 -3.35 -13.49
C PHE A 50 6.96 -2.16 -13.75
N LEU A 51 5.69 -2.41 -14.09
CA LEU A 51 4.68 -1.37 -14.30
C LEU A 51 4.30 -0.66 -13.01
N CYS A 52 4.51 -1.29 -11.85
CA CYS A 52 4.32 -0.66 -10.53
C CYS A 52 5.11 0.65 -10.33
N LEU A 53 6.21 0.84 -11.08
CA LEU A 53 7.02 2.06 -11.03
C LEU A 53 6.33 3.26 -11.68
N ILE A 54 5.46 3.03 -12.66
CA ILE A 54 4.73 4.07 -13.39
C ILE A 54 3.80 4.86 -12.45
N PRO A 55 2.80 4.26 -11.77
CA PRO A 55 1.93 4.98 -10.86
C PRO A 55 2.70 5.50 -9.63
N LEU A 56 3.76 4.82 -9.21
CA LEU A 56 4.63 5.26 -8.11
C LEU A 56 5.32 6.60 -8.39
N LEU A 57 5.76 6.81 -9.64
CA LEU A 57 6.48 8.02 -10.05
C LEU A 57 5.54 9.12 -10.56
N GLN A 58 4.45 8.76 -11.24
CA GLN A 58 3.60 9.72 -11.96
C GLN A 58 2.34 10.15 -11.19
N MET A 59 1.83 9.37 -10.23
CA MET A 59 0.58 9.68 -9.51
C MET A 59 0.84 9.99 -8.03
N ARG A 60 1.68 11.00 -7.79
CA ARG A 60 2.12 11.42 -6.44
C ARG A 60 1.06 12.23 -5.69
N ASP A 61 0.12 12.79 -6.43
CA ASP A 61 -1.02 13.59 -5.99
C ASP A 61 -2.20 12.74 -5.52
N ASN A 62 -2.31 11.49 -5.96
CA ASN A 62 -3.40 10.60 -5.62
C ASN A 62 -3.04 9.62 -4.48
N GLU A 63 -3.71 9.75 -3.32
CA GLU A 63 -3.43 8.92 -2.14
C GLU A 63 -3.71 7.43 -2.36
N GLN A 64 -4.80 7.09 -3.06
CA GLN A 64 -5.18 5.71 -3.35
C GLN A 64 -4.15 5.04 -4.28
N ALA A 65 -3.82 5.69 -5.40
CA ALA A 65 -2.81 5.19 -6.33
C ALA A 65 -1.46 4.98 -5.62
N ARG A 66 -1.07 5.91 -4.74
CA ARG A 66 0.18 5.82 -3.97
C ARG A 66 0.17 4.73 -2.91
N PHE A 67 -0.99 4.44 -2.31
CA PHE A 67 -1.16 3.29 -1.41
C PHE A 67 -0.89 1.98 -2.14
N HIS A 68 -1.58 1.74 -3.26
CA HIS A 68 -1.41 0.52 -4.05
C HIS A 68 -0.02 0.43 -4.69
N SER A 69 0.55 1.54 -5.16
CA SER A 69 1.91 1.58 -5.74
C SER A 69 2.99 1.13 -4.75
N ARG A 70 2.87 1.50 -3.46
CA ARG A 70 3.82 1.07 -2.43
C ARG A 70 3.71 -0.42 -2.13
N GLN A 71 2.48 -0.96 -2.07
CA GLN A 71 2.27 -2.40 -1.89
C GLN A 71 2.79 -3.20 -3.08
N GLY A 72 2.47 -2.72 -4.29
CA GLY A 72 2.96 -3.24 -5.55
C GLY A 72 4.49 -3.29 -5.64
N LEU A 73 5.16 -2.23 -5.20
CA LEU A 73 6.62 -2.20 -5.13
C LEU A 73 7.18 -3.26 -4.17
N ILE A 74 6.58 -3.44 -2.98
CA ILE A 74 7.02 -4.46 -2.03
C ILE A 74 6.86 -5.86 -2.65
N LEU A 75 5.72 -6.14 -3.30
CA LEU A 75 5.49 -7.39 -4.01
C LEU A 75 6.53 -7.61 -5.13
N PHE A 76 6.79 -6.59 -5.94
CA PHE A 76 7.80 -6.65 -6.99
C PHE A 76 9.20 -6.95 -6.44
N LEU A 77 9.58 -6.37 -5.30
CA LEU A 77 10.86 -6.68 -4.64
C LEU A 77 10.92 -8.12 -4.13
N ILE A 78 9.81 -8.66 -3.60
CA ILE A 78 9.72 -10.06 -3.19
C ILE A 78 9.87 -10.98 -4.40
N GLU A 79 9.20 -10.68 -5.51
CA GLU A 79 9.32 -11.43 -6.77
C GLU A 79 10.74 -11.38 -7.31
N LEU A 80 11.38 -10.20 -7.29
CA LEU A 80 12.77 -10.04 -7.72
C LEU A 80 13.71 -10.90 -6.88
N LEU A 81 13.55 -10.89 -5.55
CA LEU A 81 14.32 -11.77 -4.66
C LEU A 81 14.05 -13.25 -4.96
N ALA A 82 12.79 -13.64 -5.14
CA ALA A 82 12.42 -15.02 -5.47
C ALA A 82 13.08 -15.49 -6.78
N VAL A 83 13.08 -14.64 -7.81
CA VAL A 83 13.76 -14.91 -9.09
C VAL A 83 15.27 -15.05 -8.89
N LEU A 84 15.90 -14.17 -8.09
CA LEU A 84 17.33 -14.29 -7.77
C LEU A 84 17.66 -15.63 -7.10
N PHE A 85 16.81 -16.12 -6.20
CA PHE A 85 16.96 -17.44 -5.57
C PHE A 85 16.64 -18.62 -6.51
N LEU A 86 15.97 -18.36 -7.64
CA LEU A 86 15.67 -19.37 -8.66
C LEU A 86 16.81 -19.52 -9.69
N ILE A 87 17.74 -18.57 -9.76
CA ILE A 87 18.88 -18.63 -10.69
C ILE A 87 19.74 -19.87 -10.36
N PRO A 88 19.83 -20.87 -11.27
CA PRO A 88 20.68 -22.02 -11.09
C PRO A 88 22.14 -21.56 -11.06
N GLY A 89 22.83 -21.85 -9.96
CA GLY A 89 24.18 -21.35 -9.67
C GLY A 89 24.22 -20.52 -8.39
N LEU A 90 23.52 -19.38 -8.34
CA LEU A 90 23.48 -18.52 -7.15
C LEU A 90 22.80 -19.24 -5.98
N SER A 91 21.64 -19.84 -6.26
CA SER A 91 20.92 -20.68 -5.29
C SER A 91 21.78 -21.82 -4.75
N SER A 92 22.47 -22.53 -5.64
CA SER A 92 23.34 -23.66 -5.27
C SER A 92 24.51 -23.20 -4.40
N MET A 93 25.13 -22.05 -4.70
CA MET A 93 26.23 -21.51 -3.92
C MET A 93 25.78 -21.15 -2.50
N ILE A 94 24.62 -20.51 -2.35
CA ILE A 94 24.04 -20.14 -1.06
C ILE A 94 23.76 -21.41 -0.24
N TRP A 95 23.04 -22.38 -0.81
CA TRP A 95 22.71 -23.62 -0.12
C TRP A 95 23.95 -24.45 0.28
N LYS A 96 24.96 -24.54 -0.59
CA LYS A 96 26.23 -25.19 -0.26
C LYS A 96 26.92 -24.52 0.93
N THR A 97 26.97 -23.19 0.93
CA THR A 97 27.57 -22.40 2.01
C THR A 97 26.84 -22.65 3.33
N VAL A 98 25.51 -22.61 3.32
CA VAL A 98 24.68 -22.90 4.50
C VAL A 98 24.94 -24.31 5.04
N ILE A 99 25.00 -25.32 4.16
CA ILE A 99 25.28 -26.71 4.55
C ILE A 99 26.67 -26.84 5.18
N ILE A 100 27.70 -26.23 4.59
CA ILE A 100 29.07 -26.27 5.13
C ILE A 100 29.13 -25.63 6.52
N LEU A 101 28.49 -24.47 6.71
CA LEU A 101 28.42 -23.81 8.01
C LEU A 101 27.64 -24.63 9.05
N ALA A 102 26.52 -25.24 8.64
CA ALA A 102 25.72 -26.11 9.50
C ALA A 102 26.50 -27.36 9.93
N LEU A 103 27.25 -27.98 9.01
CA LEU A 103 28.12 -29.10 9.32
C LEU A 103 29.25 -28.69 10.26
N GLY A 104 29.92 -27.56 10.00
CA GLY A 104 30.98 -27.04 10.87
C GLY A 104 30.50 -26.74 12.28
N THR A 105 29.34 -26.09 12.42
CA THR A 105 28.73 -25.81 13.73
C THR A 105 28.27 -27.09 14.44
N SER A 106 27.75 -28.08 13.71
CA SER A 106 27.41 -29.40 14.25
C SER A 106 28.64 -30.12 14.82
N VAL A 107 29.74 -30.18 14.06
CA VAL A 107 31.01 -30.78 14.51
C VAL A 107 31.54 -30.06 15.75
N ALA A 108 31.53 -28.73 15.78
CA ALA A 108 31.93 -27.96 16.96
C ALA A 108 31.04 -28.29 18.17
N GLY A 109 29.72 -28.38 17.98
CA GLY A 109 28.77 -28.78 19.01
C GLY A 109 29.07 -30.17 19.58
N ILE A 110 29.37 -31.15 18.72
CA ILE A 110 29.77 -32.50 19.13
C ILE A 110 31.06 -32.47 19.97
N ILE A 111 32.10 -31.74 19.52
CA ILE A 111 33.37 -31.62 20.24
C ILE A 111 33.15 -31.05 21.64
N PHE A 112 32.39 -29.96 21.77
CA PHE A 112 32.08 -29.36 23.07
C PHE A 112 31.19 -30.25 23.94
N GLY A 113 30.23 -30.95 23.33
CA GLY A 113 29.36 -31.92 24.00
C GLY A 113 30.14 -33.07 24.64
N ILE A 114 31.10 -33.66 23.91
CA ILE A 114 31.98 -34.72 24.42
C ILE A 114 32.88 -34.19 25.55
N GLN A 115 33.29 -32.92 25.51
CA GLN A 115 34.05 -32.28 26.58
C GLN A 115 33.20 -31.92 27.82
N GLY A 116 31.89 -32.16 27.80
CA GLY A 116 30.97 -31.77 28.86
C GLY A 116 30.80 -30.25 29.01
N LYS A 117 31.27 -29.46 28.04
CA LYS A 117 31.18 -28.00 28.07
C LYS A 117 29.85 -27.54 27.48
N LYS A 118 29.12 -26.72 28.23
CA LYS A 118 27.95 -26.00 27.71
C LYS A 118 28.40 -24.83 26.85
N TYR A 119 28.80 -25.12 25.61
CA TYR A 119 29.19 -24.10 24.65
C TYR A 119 27.97 -23.60 23.88
N LYS A 120 27.77 -22.29 23.89
CA LYS A 120 26.70 -21.63 23.12
C LYS A 120 27.15 -21.48 21.68
N LEU A 121 26.56 -22.27 20.78
CA LEU A 121 26.86 -22.17 19.35
C LEU A 121 26.48 -20.77 18.83
N PRO A 122 27.36 -20.10 18.08
CA PRO A 122 27.02 -18.82 17.46
C PRO A 122 25.84 -18.99 16.51
N LEU A 123 25.02 -17.95 16.36
CA LEU A 123 23.78 -17.91 15.57
C LEU A 123 22.61 -18.72 16.14
N ILE A 124 22.84 -19.95 16.61
CA ILE A 124 21.76 -20.88 17.00
C ILE A 124 21.51 -20.88 18.50
N GLY A 125 22.54 -20.63 19.32
CA GLY A 125 22.43 -20.72 20.78
C GLY A 125 21.41 -19.75 21.39
N ASP A 126 21.39 -18.49 20.96
CA ASP A 126 20.42 -17.50 21.44
C ASP A 126 18.98 -17.82 21.02
N ILE A 127 18.81 -18.38 19.81
CA ILE A 127 17.51 -18.80 19.30
C ILE A 127 17.02 -20.02 20.10
N ALA A 128 17.90 -21.00 20.32
CA ALA A 128 17.60 -22.21 21.07
C ALA A 128 17.20 -21.92 22.53
N GLU A 129 17.85 -20.96 23.20
CA GLU A 129 17.48 -20.55 24.57
C GLU A 129 16.11 -19.87 24.66
N LYS A 130 15.69 -19.18 23.60
CA LYS A 130 14.37 -18.52 23.54
C LYS A 130 13.24 -19.49 23.18
N MET A 131 13.56 -20.66 22.61
CA MET A 131 12.58 -21.70 22.35
C MET A 131 12.17 -22.35 23.67
N LYS A 132 10.92 -22.12 24.09
CA LYS A 132 10.27 -22.90 25.14
C LYS A 132 9.79 -24.20 24.49
N LEU A 133 10.47 -25.30 24.79
CA LEU A 133 9.99 -26.66 24.50
C LEU A 133 9.28 -27.22 25.74
#